data_AF-A0A452I3Z6-F1
#
_entry.id   AF-A0A452I3Z6-F1
#
_cell.length_a   1.000
_cell.length_b   1.000
_cell.length_c   1.000
_cell.angle_alpha   90.00
_cell.angle_beta   90.00
_cell.angle_gamma   90.00
#
_symmetry.space_group_name_H-M   'P 1'
#
loop_
_entity.id
_entity.type
_entity.pdbx_description
1 polymer ?
#
loop_
_entity_poly.entity_id
_entity_poly.type
_entity_poly.pdbx_seq_one_letter_code
_entity_poly.pdbx_strand_id
1 'polypeptide(L)'
;MVPLRDCKAWQDAGLVLSTASNDACKMFDATLTQYTTWTNDKSLGGIEGSLSKLHAADPTFTMGHVIANGLVLIGTGSSVRLDKELDGAMKKMMALSESQPLTEREKLHVSALDMFASGRLPKACDIWDKILQDHPTDMLALKFAHDTYFYLGYQTQMRDSVARVYPHWTPNIPLSSYVKGIFSFGLMETNFFDHAEKLASEALAINQSDAWSVHTIAHINEMKADLKNGLTFMKQTENNWKDCDMLACHNYWHWALYFIEKGDYEAALTIYDDHIAPRCMSSGTMLDVVDNCSMLYRLQLEGVKIGDRWNEVIQLTKKHSKDHILFFNDVHILMSSLGAKDHKTTNELLTTLQELAKAPGEDHELGLAPKLGLPLCQALVEFDNGNYDKTVELLHPIRYQLLQIGGSNAQVKGLKVFSFLFLFFLNCIWVGLVC
;
A
#
# COMPACT_ATOMS: atom_id res chain seq x y z
N MET A 1 -3.45 3.37 27.66
CA MET A 1 -2.34 2.91 26.79
C MET A 1 -1.93 1.54 27.29
N VAL A 2 -1.92 0.53 26.42
CA VAL A 2 -1.43 -0.81 26.78
C VAL A 2 0.07 -0.69 27.10
N PRO A 3 0.58 -1.30 28.18
CA PRO A 3 2.00 -1.22 28.52
C PRO A 3 2.84 -1.83 27.40
N LEU A 4 3.85 -1.08 26.94
CA LEU A 4 4.80 -1.54 25.93
C LEU A 4 5.62 -2.72 26.45
N ARG A 5 5.82 -3.73 25.60
CA ARG A 5 6.53 -4.96 25.93
C ARG A 5 8.02 -4.71 26.11
N ASP A 6 8.54 -5.11 27.27
CA ASP A 6 9.98 -5.18 27.56
C ASP A 6 10.58 -6.53 27.13
N CYS A 7 11.86 -6.78 27.41
CA CYS A 7 12.52 -8.03 27.01
C CYS A 7 11.79 -9.27 27.55
N LYS A 8 11.32 -9.22 28.79
CA LYS A 8 10.64 -10.34 29.44
C LYS A 8 9.27 -10.58 28.81
N ALA A 9 8.50 -9.53 28.55
CA ALA A 9 7.20 -9.64 27.89
C ALA A 9 7.30 -10.20 26.46
N TRP A 10 8.34 -9.82 25.69
CA TRP A 10 8.60 -10.41 24.36
C TRP A 10 8.98 -11.90 24.45
N GLN A 11 9.80 -12.28 25.44
CA GLN A 11 10.13 -13.68 25.70
C GLN A 11 8.90 -14.50 26.10
N ASP A 12 8.06 -13.98 27.01
CA ASP A 12 6.85 -14.67 27.48
C ASP A 12 5.82 -14.83 26.36
N ALA A 13 5.85 -13.96 25.34
CA ALA A 13 5.06 -14.09 24.12
C ALA A 13 5.65 -15.11 23.11
N GLY A 14 6.77 -15.77 23.42
CA GLY A 14 7.44 -16.71 22.50
C GLY A 14 8.15 -16.04 21.33
N LEU A 15 8.38 -14.73 21.43
CA LEU A 15 8.93 -13.86 20.39
C LEU A 15 10.21 -13.18 20.90
N VAL A 16 11.17 -13.97 21.35
CA VAL A 16 12.45 -13.51 21.92
C VAL A 16 13.19 -12.58 20.94
N LEU A 17 13.71 -11.47 21.46
CA LEU A 17 14.53 -10.50 20.75
C LEU A 17 15.97 -10.58 21.27
N SER A 18 16.96 -10.41 20.40
CA SER A 18 18.38 -10.54 20.73
C SER A 18 18.93 -9.41 21.63
N THR A 19 18.20 -8.30 21.77
CA THR A 19 18.59 -7.19 22.66
C THR A 19 18.31 -7.48 24.13
N ALA A 20 19.23 -7.06 25.00
CA ALA A 20 19.03 -7.01 26.45
C ALA A 20 18.45 -5.68 26.94
N SER A 21 18.23 -4.71 26.04
CA SER A 21 17.72 -3.37 26.37
C SER A 21 16.20 -3.37 26.44
N ASN A 22 15.66 -3.23 27.66
CA ASN A 22 14.21 -3.08 27.86
C ASN A 22 13.64 -1.87 27.12
N ASP A 23 14.42 -0.78 27.01
CA ASP A 23 13.99 0.42 26.30
C ASP A 23 13.94 0.19 24.79
N ALA A 24 14.90 -0.54 24.22
CA ALA A 24 14.86 -0.94 22.81
C ALA A 24 13.66 -1.83 22.50
N CYS A 25 13.36 -2.81 23.35
CA CYS A 25 12.16 -3.67 23.22
C CYS A 25 10.85 -2.88 23.26
N LYS A 26 10.75 -1.91 24.18
CA LYS A 26 9.56 -1.06 24.30
C LYS A 26 9.39 -0.15 23.09
N MET A 27 10.46 0.44 22.58
CA MET A 27 10.40 1.28 21.39
C MET A 27 10.15 0.46 20.12
N PHE A 28 10.66 -0.77 20.03
CA PHE A 28 10.31 -1.71 18.97
C PHE A 28 8.80 -2.04 18.99
N ASP A 29 8.26 -2.33 20.17
CA ASP A 29 6.82 -2.57 20.35
C ASP A 29 5.96 -1.34 20.02
N ALA A 30 6.42 -0.15 20.39
CA ALA A 30 5.76 1.11 20.07
C ALA A 30 5.74 1.38 18.56
N THR A 31 6.86 1.18 17.88
CA THR A 31 6.95 1.33 16.42
C THR A 31 6.05 0.32 15.72
N LEU A 32 6.09 -0.95 16.13
CA LEU A 32 5.24 -2.01 15.58
C LEU A 32 3.75 -1.72 15.80
N THR A 33 3.40 -1.22 16.98
CA THR A 33 2.02 -0.80 17.30
C THR A 33 1.58 0.31 16.35
N GLN A 34 2.33 1.40 16.26
CA GLN A 34 1.98 2.55 15.41
C GLN A 34 1.89 2.18 13.91
N TYR A 35 2.77 1.29 13.44
CA TYR A 35 2.68 0.74 12.09
C TYR A 35 1.46 -0.17 11.90
N THR A 36 1.12 -0.99 12.90
CA THR A 36 -0.05 -1.87 12.83
C THR A 36 -1.36 -1.08 12.80
N THR A 37 -1.45 -0.06 13.65
CA THR A 37 -2.65 0.75 13.84
C THR A 37 -2.75 1.93 12.88
N TRP A 38 -1.66 2.23 12.16
CA TRP A 38 -1.56 3.38 11.26
C TRP A 38 -1.80 4.74 11.94
N THR A 39 -1.34 4.87 13.18
CA THR A 39 -1.48 6.08 14.00
C THR A 39 -0.15 6.45 14.62
N ASN A 40 0.26 7.71 14.57
CA ASN A 40 1.41 8.18 15.34
C ASN A 40 1.03 8.53 16.77
N ASP A 41 1.80 8.02 17.71
CA ASP A 41 1.78 8.46 19.09
C ASP A 41 2.60 9.74 19.24
N LYS A 42 1.90 10.87 19.33
CA LYS A 42 2.51 12.20 19.49
C LYS A 42 3.39 12.31 20.74
N SER A 43 3.12 11.54 21.80
CA SER A 43 3.95 11.54 23.01
C SER A 43 5.31 10.88 22.80
N LEU A 44 5.42 9.99 21.81
CA LEU A 44 6.66 9.32 21.43
C LEU A 44 7.39 10.04 20.30
N GLY A 45 6.75 10.99 19.64
CA GLY A 45 7.25 11.64 18.42
C GLY A 45 6.91 10.83 17.16
N GLY A 46 5.84 10.03 17.20
CA GLY A 46 5.45 9.14 16.10
C GLY A 46 6.42 7.97 15.89
N ILE A 47 6.31 7.35 14.71
CA ILE A 47 7.21 6.28 14.26
C ILE A 47 8.66 6.76 14.26
N GLU A 48 8.95 7.95 13.72
CA GLU A 48 10.31 8.49 13.65
C GLU A 48 10.93 8.69 15.04
N GLY A 49 10.19 9.30 15.97
CA GLY A 49 10.64 9.49 17.35
C GLY A 49 10.86 8.15 18.08
N SER A 50 10.03 7.16 17.80
CA SER A 50 10.16 5.80 18.35
C SER A 50 11.40 5.09 17.81
N LEU A 51 11.64 5.16 16.50
CA LEU A 51 12.85 4.61 15.85
C LEU A 51 14.13 5.29 16.34
N SER A 52 14.13 6.61 16.50
CA SER A 52 15.26 7.37 17.04
C SER A 52 15.63 6.91 18.46
N LYS A 53 14.63 6.81 19.34
CA LYS A 53 14.81 6.30 20.71
C LYS A 53 15.24 4.83 20.73
N LEU A 54 14.70 4.01 19.84
CA LEU A 54 15.08 2.60 19.67
C LEU A 54 16.58 2.51 19.34
N HIS A 55 17.04 3.26 18.33
CA HIS A 55 18.44 3.24 17.90
C HIS A 55 19.38 3.76 18.99
N ALA A 56 18.97 4.80 19.73
CA ALA A 56 19.74 5.32 20.86
C ALA A 56 19.85 4.31 22.02
N ALA A 57 18.79 3.53 22.26
CA ALA A 57 18.75 2.55 23.35
C ALA A 57 19.58 1.28 23.08
N ASP A 58 19.67 0.85 21.81
CA ASP A 58 20.56 -0.23 21.38
C ASP A 58 20.91 -0.08 19.88
N PRO A 59 22.07 0.53 19.55
CA PRO A 59 22.48 0.75 18.17
C PRO A 59 22.77 -0.53 17.38
N THR A 60 22.96 -1.66 18.07
CA THR A 60 23.32 -2.97 17.51
C THR A 60 22.14 -3.93 17.42
N PHE A 61 20.96 -3.54 17.92
CA PHE A 61 19.77 -4.38 17.91
C PHE A 61 19.28 -4.67 16.49
N THR A 62 19.51 -5.89 15.98
CA THR A 62 19.19 -6.25 14.58
C THR A 62 17.72 -6.04 14.23
N MET A 63 16.78 -6.48 15.07
CA MET A 63 15.36 -6.28 14.75
C MET A 63 14.95 -4.80 14.75
N GLY A 64 15.69 -3.95 15.47
CA GLY A 64 15.59 -2.50 15.37
C GLY A 64 15.88 -1.97 13.96
N HIS A 65 16.95 -2.48 13.35
CA HIS A 65 17.29 -2.18 11.96
C HIS A 65 16.31 -2.82 10.97
N VAL A 66 15.81 -4.03 11.25
CA VAL A 66 14.77 -4.69 10.44
C VAL A 66 13.52 -3.80 10.36
N ILE A 67 12.96 -3.37 11.48
CA ILE A 67 11.73 -2.55 11.43
C ILE A 67 12.00 -1.17 10.82
N ALA A 68 13.16 -0.54 11.10
CA ALA A 68 13.50 0.75 10.52
C ALA A 68 13.62 0.68 8.98
N ASN A 69 14.42 -0.26 8.47
CA ASN A 69 14.64 -0.42 7.04
C ASN A 69 13.39 -0.96 6.34
N GLY A 70 12.68 -1.90 6.98
CA GLY A 70 11.45 -2.48 6.45
C GLY A 70 10.35 -1.46 6.26
N LEU A 71 10.18 -0.50 7.18
CA LEU A 71 9.18 0.57 7.03
C LEU A 71 9.51 1.50 5.85
N VAL A 72 10.79 1.80 5.59
CA VAL A 72 11.19 2.58 4.41
C VAL A 72 10.89 1.81 3.12
N LEU A 73 11.22 0.51 3.10
CA LEU A 73 10.99 -0.36 1.93
C LEU A 73 9.50 -0.55 1.64
N ILE A 74 8.69 -0.87 2.66
CA ILE A 74 7.22 -1.00 2.55
C ILE A 74 6.59 0.34 2.15
N GLY A 75 7.17 1.48 2.52
CA GLY A 75 6.70 2.79 2.05
C GLY A 75 6.79 2.97 0.53
N THR A 76 7.62 2.20 -0.17
CA THR A 76 7.80 2.20 -1.65
C THR A 76 8.14 3.55 -2.28
N GLY A 77 8.56 4.53 -1.48
CA GLY A 77 9.03 5.85 -1.92
C GLY A 77 10.56 5.95 -2.06
N SER A 78 11.29 4.93 -1.62
CA SER A 78 12.76 4.83 -1.71
C SER A 78 13.17 3.40 -2.07
N SER A 79 14.32 3.24 -2.72
CA SER A 79 14.91 1.94 -3.03
C SER A 79 16.42 1.95 -2.82
N VAL A 80 17.01 0.80 -2.50
CA VAL A 80 18.48 0.66 -2.37
C VAL A 80 19.25 1.00 -3.65
N ARG A 81 18.58 0.99 -4.81
CA ARG A 81 19.20 1.34 -6.09
C ARG A 81 19.48 2.84 -6.21
N LEU A 82 18.58 3.67 -5.68
CA LEU A 82 18.65 5.14 -5.84
C LEU A 82 19.02 5.86 -4.54
N ASP A 83 18.70 5.28 -3.40
CA ASP A 83 18.94 5.83 -2.08
C ASP A 83 20.17 5.16 -1.43
N LYS A 84 21.27 5.92 -1.37
CA LYS A 84 22.54 5.45 -0.78
C LYS A 84 22.47 5.31 0.74
N GLU A 85 21.61 6.06 1.41
CA GLU A 85 21.44 5.96 2.85
C GLU A 85 20.71 4.66 3.19
N LEU A 86 19.64 4.33 2.46
CA LEU A 86 18.94 3.06 2.59
C LEU A 86 19.82 1.85 2.23
N ASP A 87 20.59 1.92 1.15
CA ASP A 87 21.58 0.88 0.79
C ASP A 87 22.62 0.67 1.91
N GLY A 88 23.14 1.76 2.48
CA GLY A 88 24.05 1.71 3.62
C GLY A 88 23.40 1.10 4.87
N ALA A 89 22.15 1.46 5.15
CA ALA A 89 21.39 0.93 6.29
C ALA A 89 21.09 -0.57 6.15
N MET A 90 20.79 -1.04 4.94
CA MET A 90 20.62 -2.47 4.64
C MET A 90 21.93 -3.23 4.83
N LYS A 91 23.05 -2.73 4.30
CA LYS A 91 24.37 -3.34 4.50
C LYS A 91 24.77 -3.41 5.97
N LYS A 92 24.47 -2.37 6.75
CA LYS A 92 24.69 -2.37 8.21
C LYS A 92 23.86 -3.43 8.92
N MET A 93 22.57 -3.57 8.57
CA MET A 93 21.69 -4.61 9.11
C MET A 93 22.25 -6.01 8.83
N MET A 94 22.67 -6.27 7.59
CA MET A 94 23.27 -7.55 7.20
C MET A 94 24.54 -7.85 7.99
N ALA A 95 25.47 -6.89 8.05
CA ALA A 95 26.72 -7.05 8.81
C ALA A 95 26.46 -7.30 10.32
N LEU A 96 25.50 -6.59 10.92
CA LEU A 96 25.11 -6.83 12.31
C LEU A 96 24.58 -8.25 12.50
N SER A 97 23.75 -8.75 11.57
CA SER A 97 23.17 -10.08 11.65
C SER A 97 24.18 -11.22 11.62
N GLU A 98 25.33 -11.01 10.97
CA GLU A 98 26.44 -11.96 10.94
C GLU A 98 27.36 -11.84 12.16
N SER A 99 27.41 -10.66 12.79
CA SER A 99 28.34 -10.36 13.88
C SER A 99 27.87 -10.80 15.28
N GLN A 100 26.60 -11.17 15.44
CA GLN A 100 26.01 -11.50 16.74
C GLN A 100 25.07 -12.71 16.69
N PRO A 101 24.87 -13.42 17.81
CA PRO A 101 23.92 -14.52 17.85
C PRO A 101 22.49 -13.99 17.72
N LEU A 102 21.78 -14.49 16.70
CA LEU A 102 20.37 -14.22 16.47
C LEU A 102 19.54 -15.50 16.56
N THR A 103 18.28 -15.35 16.97
CA THR A 103 17.29 -16.42 16.83
C THR A 103 17.03 -16.70 15.34
N GLU A 104 16.54 -17.91 15.02
CA GLU A 104 16.20 -18.25 13.63
C GLU A 104 15.15 -17.28 13.06
N ARG A 105 14.15 -16.92 13.86
CA ARG A 105 13.13 -15.92 13.52
C ARG A 105 13.72 -14.58 13.08
N GLU A 106 14.70 -14.06 13.82
CA GLU A 106 15.35 -12.79 13.49
C GLU A 106 16.18 -12.88 12.20
N LYS A 107 16.86 -14.01 11.98
CA LYS A 107 17.60 -14.26 10.72
C LYS A 107 16.66 -14.32 9.51
N LEU A 108 15.49 -14.93 9.68
CA LEU A 108 14.48 -14.99 8.62
C LEU A 108 13.94 -13.59 8.30
N HIS A 109 13.71 -12.73 9.29
CA HIS A 109 13.31 -11.33 9.06
C HIS A 109 14.37 -10.54 8.26
N VAL A 110 15.64 -10.68 8.63
CA VAL A 110 16.76 -10.08 7.88
C VAL A 110 16.77 -10.60 6.43
N SER A 111 16.65 -11.91 6.25
CA SER A 111 16.65 -12.55 4.92
C SER A 111 15.47 -12.09 4.05
N ALA A 112 14.28 -11.96 4.65
CA ALA A 112 13.09 -11.50 3.94
C ALA A 112 13.25 -10.06 3.44
N LEU A 113 13.80 -9.16 4.28
CA LEU A 113 14.07 -7.79 3.87
C LEU A 113 15.15 -7.69 2.79
N ASP A 114 16.17 -8.54 2.80
CA ASP A 114 17.15 -8.62 1.70
C ASP A 114 16.49 -9.05 0.38
N MET A 115 15.59 -10.04 0.43
CA MET A 115 14.79 -10.42 -0.74
C MET A 115 13.94 -9.25 -1.23
N PHE A 116 13.25 -8.55 -0.33
CA PHE A 116 12.40 -7.40 -0.67
C PHE A 116 13.23 -6.28 -1.32
N ALA A 117 14.32 -5.86 -0.69
CA ALA A 117 15.18 -4.79 -1.18
C ALA A 117 15.81 -5.10 -2.55
N SER A 118 15.98 -6.39 -2.87
CA SER A 118 16.47 -6.88 -4.15
C SER A 118 15.38 -7.06 -5.21
N GLY A 119 14.14 -6.62 -4.95
CA GLY A 119 13.00 -6.77 -5.87
C GLY A 119 12.39 -8.18 -5.92
N ARG A 120 12.86 -9.11 -5.07
CA ARG A 120 12.38 -10.51 -5.02
C ARG A 120 11.19 -10.64 -4.07
N LEU A 121 10.15 -9.81 -4.29
CA LEU A 121 8.99 -9.67 -3.42
C LEU A 121 8.29 -11.00 -3.09
N PRO A 122 8.03 -11.92 -4.04
CA PRO A 122 7.41 -13.21 -3.70
C PRO A 122 8.27 -14.06 -2.75
N LYS A 123 9.60 -14.03 -2.90
CA LYS A 123 10.51 -14.76 -2.00
C LYS A 123 10.51 -14.15 -0.60
N ALA A 124 10.37 -12.83 -0.48
CA ALA A 124 10.23 -12.17 0.82
C ALA A 124 8.97 -12.66 1.55
N CYS A 125 7.83 -12.74 0.83
CA CYS A 125 6.59 -13.30 1.36
C CYS A 125 6.75 -14.75 1.82
N ASP A 126 7.38 -15.62 1.03
CA ASP A 126 7.59 -17.02 1.41
C ASP A 126 8.39 -17.16 2.73
N ILE A 127 9.37 -16.28 2.94
CA ILE A 127 10.18 -16.26 4.16
C ILE A 127 9.36 -15.75 5.36
N TRP A 128 8.56 -14.69 5.21
CA TRP A 128 7.67 -14.24 6.29
C TRP A 128 6.59 -15.28 6.60
N ASP A 129 6.03 -15.95 5.59
CA ASP A 129 5.10 -17.05 5.81
C ASP A 129 5.75 -18.22 6.56
N LYS A 130 7.04 -18.51 6.31
CA LYS A 130 7.80 -19.48 7.10
C LYS A 130 7.91 -19.05 8.56
N ILE A 131 8.16 -17.76 8.84
CA ILE A 131 8.14 -17.24 10.22
C ILE A 131 6.76 -17.48 10.85
N LEU A 132 5.68 -17.20 10.13
CA LEU A 132 4.31 -17.33 10.63
C LEU A 132 3.87 -18.79 10.88
N GLN A 133 4.53 -19.78 10.25
CA GLN A 133 4.29 -21.20 10.55
C GLN A 133 4.80 -21.55 11.96
N ASP A 134 5.98 -21.07 12.33
CA ASP A 134 6.60 -21.36 13.63
C ASP A 134 6.17 -20.36 14.73
N HIS A 135 5.86 -19.13 14.33
CA HIS A 135 5.52 -18.00 15.19
C HIS A 135 4.26 -17.28 14.69
N PRO A 136 3.06 -17.88 14.82
CA PRO A 136 1.82 -17.35 14.23
C PRO A 136 1.40 -15.98 14.78
N THR A 137 1.97 -15.56 15.91
CA THR A 137 1.69 -14.28 16.57
C THR A 137 2.75 -13.20 16.29
N ASP A 138 3.65 -13.41 15.33
CA ASP A 138 4.60 -12.39 14.87
C ASP A 138 3.89 -11.36 13.98
N MET A 139 3.45 -10.25 14.59
CA MET A 139 2.75 -9.17 13.88
C MET A 139 3.61 -8.52 12.79
N LEU A 140 4.92 -8.42 12.97
CA LEU A 140 5.79 -7.76 11.98
C LEU A 140 5.84 -8.60 10.70
N ALA A 141 6.03 -9.93 10.85
CA ALA A 141 6.02 -10.84 9.71
C ALA A 141 4.65 -10.83 9.02
N LEU A 142 3.56 -10.85 9.80
CA LEU A 142 2.20 -10.82 9.27
C LEU A 142 1.93 -9.54 8.46
N LYS A 143 2.30 -8.37 8.99
CA LYS A 143 2.09 -7.09 8.30
C LYS A 143 2.95 -6.94 7.05
N PHE A 144 4.24 -7.26 7.13
CA PHE A 144 5.11 -7.18 5.96
C PHE A 144 4.70 -8.15 4.86
N ALA A 145 4.32 -9.39 5.20
CA ALA A 145 3.76 -10.33 4.23
C ALA A 145 2.45 -9.80 3.61
N HIS A 146 1.52 -9.33 4.45
CA HIS A 146 0.23 -8.81 4.00
C HIS A 146 0.38 -7.64 3.03
N ASP A 147 1.17 -6.63 3.38
CA ASP A 147 1.40 -5.44 2.55
C ASP A 147 2.14 -5.83 1.25
N THR A 148 3.09 -6.76 1.32
CA THR A 148 3.80 -7.23 0.12
C THR A 148 2.88 -8.04 -0.81
N TYR A 149 2.01 -8.90 -0.27
CA TYR A 149 1.01 -9.59 -1.10
C TYR A 149 0.02 -8.63 -1.75
N PHE A 150 -0.32 -7.54 -1.07
CA PHE A 150 -1.13 -6.47 -1.64
C PHE A 150 -0.43 -5.80 -2.83
N TYR A 151 0.89 -5.53 -2.72
CA TYR A 151 1.68 -4.98 -3.82
C TYR A 151 1.79 -5.94 -5.02
N LEU A 152 1.84 -7.25 -4.77
CA LEU A 152 1.91 -8.27 -5.82
C LEU A 152 0.55 -8.58 -6.48
N GLY A 153 -0.55 -8.05 -5.94
CA GLY A 153 -1.91 -8.41 -6.37
C GLY A 153 -2.31 -9.84 -5.98
N TYR A 154 -1.62 -10.45 -5.02
CA TYR A 154 -1.83 -11.83 -4.57
C TYR A 154 -2.92 -11.89 -3.50
N GLN A 155 -4.13 -11.44 -3.85
CA GLN A 155 -5.27 -11.29 -2.93
C GLN A 155 -5.62 -12.59 -2.17
N THR A 156 -5.51 -13.74 -2.84
CA THR A 156 -5.78 -15.04 -2.20
C THR A 156 -4.74 -15.36 -1.13
N GLN A 157 -3.46 -15.16 -1.44
CA GLN A 157 -2.35 -15.37 -0.52
C GLN A 157 -2.37 -14.37 0.64
N MET A 158 -2.71 -13.10 0.36
CA MET A 158 -2.91 -12.06 1.37
C MET A 158 -3.96 -12.50 2.40
N ARG A 159 -5.13 -12.95 1.95
CA ARG A 159 -6.18 -13.51 2.82
C ARG A 159 -5.68 -14.74 3.57
N ASP A 160 -5.13 -15.70 2.85
CA ASP A 160 -4.79 -17.02 3.40
C ASP A 160 -3.65 -16.94 4.43
N SER A 161 -2.70 -16.02 4.26
CA SER A 161 -1.63 -15.76 5.24
C SER A 161 -2.20 -15.36 6.59
N VAL A 162 -3.17 -14.44 6.60
CA VAL A 162 -3.86 -14.04 7.84
C VAL A 162 -4.76 -15.16 8.36
N ALA A 163 -5.52 -15.83 7.48
CA ALA A 163 -6.44 -16.89 7.87
C ALA A 163 -5.74 -18.06 8.57
N ARG A 164 -4.53 -18.43 8.12
CA ARG A 164 -3.72 -19.50 8.73
C ARG A 164 -3.36 -19.21 10.18
N VAL A 165 -2.99 -17.96 10.49
CA VAL A 165 -2.55 -17.59 11.83
C VAL A 165 -3.70 -17.13 12.73
N TYR A 166 -4.82 -16.68 12.16
CA TYR A 166 -5.95 -16.09 12.88
C TYR A 166 -6.40 -16.87 14.13
N PRO A 167 -6.51 -18.21 14.14
CA PRO A 167 -6.89 -18.97 15.33
C PRO A 167 -5.95 -18.83 16.53
N HIS A 168 -4.70 -18.42 16.30
CA HIS A 168 -3.71 -18.18 17.36
C HIS A 168 -3.83 -16.79 18.00
N TRP A 169 -4.58 -15.87 17.38
CA TRP A 169 -4.76 -14.50 17.86
C TRP A 169 -5.94 -14.39 18.81
N THR A 170 -5.71 -14.71 20.08
CA THR A 170 -6.70 -14.58 21.15
C THR A 170 -6.86 -13.12 21.62
N PRO A 171 -8.02 -12.73 22.21
CA PRO A 171 -8.29 -11.34 22.60
C PRO A 171 -7.30 -10.71 23.59
N ASN A 172 -6.56 -11.51 24.36
CA ASN A 172 -5.53 -11.06 25.28
C ASN A 172 -4.18 -10.75 24.60
N ILE A 173 -3.98 -11.16 23.35
CA ILE A 173 -2.78 -10.83 22.58
C ILE A 173 -2.92 -9.39 22.09
N PRO A 174 -1.92 -8.52 22.32
CA PRO A 174 -1.93 -7.15 21.81
C PRO A 174 -2.20 -7.13 20.31
N LEU A 175 -2.98 -6.14 19.86
CA LEU A 175 -3.32 -5.92 18.44
C LEU A 175 -4.19 -7.00 17.78
N SER A 176 -4.73 -7.97 18.54
CA SER A 176 -5.63 -9.02 18.01
C SER A 176 -6.86 -8.46 17.28
N SER A 177 -7.40 -7.31 17.72
CA SER A 177 -8.50 -6.63 17.01
C SER A 177 -8.08 -6.15 15.62
N TYR A 178 -6.85 -5.68 15.45
CA TYR A 178 -6.33 -5.26 14.15
C TYR A 178 -6.08 -6.46 13.23
N VAL A 179 -5.66 -7.62 13.76
CA VAL A 179 -5.59 -8.85 12.95
C VAL A 179 -6.96 -9.24 12.41
N LYS A 180 -8.02 -9.03 13.19
CA LYS A 180 -9.40 -9.20 12.70
C LYS A 180 -9.73 -8.22 11.57
N GLY A 181 -9.36 -6.94 11.71
CA GLY A 181 -9.52 -5.94 10.65
C GLY A 181 -8.77 -6.31 9.36
N ILE A 182 -7.49 -6.67 9.46
CA ILE A 182 -6.67 -7.11 8.33
C ILE A 182 -7.28 -8.36 7.66
N PHE A 183 -7.77 -9.32 8.45
CA PHE A 183 -8.42 -10.51 7.89
C PHE A 183 -9.72 -10.17 7.15
N SER A 184 -10.52 -9.25 7.71
CA SER A 184 -11.73 -8.76 7.05
C SER A 184 -11.42 -8.12 5.70
N PHE A 185 -10.33 -7.37 5.58
CA PHE A 185 -9.86 -6.82 4.31
C PHE A 185 -9.51 -7.91 3.28
N GLY A 186 -8.75 -8.94 3.67
CA GLY A 186 -8.45 -10.08 2.79
C GLY A 186 -9.71 -10.84 2.33
N LEU A 187 -10.72 -10.98 3.20
CA LEU A 187 -12.01 -11.56 2.83
C LEU A 187 -12.75 -10.68 1.83
N MET A 188 -12.76 -9.36 2.03
CA MET A 188 -13.38 -8.39 1.13
C MET A 188 -12.72 -8.45 -0.26
N GLU A 189 -11.38 -8.42 -0.33
CA GLU A 189 -10.63 -8.46 -1.60
C GLU A 189 -10.83 -9.77 -2.37
N THR A 190 -11.32 -10.82 -1.71
CA THR A 190 -11.65 -12.11 -2.31
C THR A 190 -13.16 -12.38 -2.41
N ASN A 191 -13.97 -11.32 -2.33
CA ASN A 191 -15.43 -11.31 -2.52
C ASN A 191 -16.28 -12.01 -1.44
N PHE A 192 -15.73 -12.27 -0.25
CA PHE A 192 -16.48 -12.79 0.90
C PHE A 192 -17.09 -11.65 1.73
N PHE A 193 -17.86 -10.78 1.08
CA PHE A 193 -18.26 -9.48 1.65
C PHE A 193 -19.03 -9.60 2.96
N ASP A 194 -19.97 -10.53 3.09
CA ASP A 194 -20.80 -10.65 4.30
C ASP A 194 -19.96 -11.12 5.51
N HIS A 195 -18.98 -12.00 5.28
CA HIS A 195 -18.05 -12.42 6.32
C HIS A 195 -17.08 -11.29 6.69
N ALA A 196 -16.59 -10.55 5.69
CA ALA A 196 -15.74 -9.39 5.90
C ALA A 196 -16.46 -8.31 6.74
N GLU A 197 -17.70 -7.98 6.37
CA GLU A 197 -18.52 -6.99 7.08
C GLU A 197 -18.72 -7.35 8.54
N LYS A 198 -19.02 -8.63 8.81
CA LYS A 198 -19.18 -9.13 10.18
C LYS A 198 -17.89 -8.95 10.98
N LEU A 199 -16.76 -9.39 10.46
CA LEU A 199 -15.47 -9.31 11.18
C LEU A 199 -15.02 -7.86 11.40
N ALA A 200 -15.16 -7.01 10.37
CA ALA A 200 -14.87 -5.58 10.50
C ALA A 200 -15.76 -4.91 11.56
N SER A 201 -17.06 -5.21 11.56
CA SER A 201 -18.00 -4.70 12.56
C SER A 201 -17.64 -5.14 13.97
N GLU A 202 -17.24 -6.41 14.15
CA GLU A 202 -16.78 -6.91 15.44
C GLU A 202 -15.46 -6.25 15.89
N ALA A 203 -14.54 -5.94 14.97
CA ALA A 203 -13.30 -5.23 15.29
C ALA A 203 -13.60 -3.79 15.72
N LEU A 204 -14.49 -3.09 15.01
CA LEU A 204 -14.94 -1.73 15.37
C LEU A 204 -15.70 -1.67 16.70
N ALA A 205 -16.43 -2.74 17.06
CA ALA A 205 -17.05 -2.85 18.37
C ALA A 205 -16.02 -2.91 19.52
N ILE A 206 -14.81 -3.42 19.25
CA ILE A 206 -13.70 -3.45 20.21
C ILE A 206 -12.94 -2.12 20.18
N ASN A 207 -12.62 -1.62 19.00
CA ASN A 207 -11.92 -0.36 18.81
C ASN A 207 -12.52 0.43 17.63
N GLN A 208 -13.28 1.47 17.94
CA GLN A 208 -13.93 2.30 16.92
C GLN A 208 -12.93 3.09 16.06
N SER A 209 -11.71 3.31 16.54
CA SER A 209 -10.65 4.02 15.81
C SER A 209 -9.84 3.11 14.88
N ASP A 210 -10.23 1.84 14.71
CA ASP A 210 -9.54 0.93 13.80
C ASP A 210 -9.83 1.31 12.35
N ALA A 211 -8.94 2.15 11.79
CA ALA A 211 -9.06 2.64 10.42
C ALA A 211 -9.06 1.52 9.38
N TRP A 212 -8.42 0.36 9.63
CA TRP A 212 -8.45 -0.78 8.72
C TRP A 212 -9.85 -1.37 8.59
N SER A 213 -10.56 -1.47 9.70
CA SER A 213 -11.92 -2.00 9.72
C SER A 213 -12.92 -1.02 9.10
N VAL A 214 -12.73 0.30 9.31
CA VAL A 214 -13.46 1.34 8.57
C VAL A 214 -13.23 1.20 7.06
N HIS A 215 -11.97 1.11 6.66
CA HIS A 215 -11.56 0.96 5.27
C HIS A 215 -12.18 -0.27 4.60
N THR A 216 -12.22 -1.41 5.30
CA THR A 216 -12.88 -2.63 4.81
C THR A 216 -14.38 -2.39 4.57
N ILE A 217 -15.09 -1.73 5.49
CA ILE A 217 -16.52 -1.44 5.32
C ILE A 217 -16.75 -0.45 4.15
N ALA A 218 -15.87 0.54 3.99
CA ALA A 218 -15.93 1.44 2.84
C ALA A 218 -15.83 0.65 1.52
N HIS A 219 -14.82 -0.20 1.40
CA HIS A 219 -14.66 -1.10 0.27
C HIS A 219 -15.88 -2.00 0.02
N ILE A 220 -16.47 -2.59 1.06
CA ILE A 220 -17.64 -3.47 0.90
C ILE A 220 -18.80 -2.70 0.27
N ASN A 221 -19.08 -1.49 0.74
CA ASN A 221 -20.13 -0.64 0.18
C ASN A 221 -19.82 -0.26 -1.28
N GLU A 222 -18.57 0.04 -1.60
CA GLU A 222 -18.15 0.32 -2.98
C GLU A 222 -18.34 -0.89 -3.90
N MET A 223 -17.86 -2.06 -3.46
CA MET A 223 -17.92 -3.30 -4.24
C MET A 223 -19.35 -3.81 -4.41
N LYS A 224 -20.24 -3.54 -3.44
CA LYS A 224 -21.69 -3.82 -3.54
C LYS A 224 -22.46 -2.72 -4.27
N ALA A 225 -21.82 -1.62 -4.68
CA ALA A 225 -22.45 -0.41 -5.22
C ALA A 225 -23.54 0.18 -4.30
N ASP A 226 -23.38 0.05 -2.99
CA ASP A 226 -24.29 0.58 -1.97
C ASP A 226 -23.86 1.98 -1.52
N LEU A 227 -24.05 2.95 -2.42
CA LEU A 227 -23.64 4.34 -2.21
C LEU A 227 -24.29 4.98 -0.98
N LYS A 228 -25.56 4.63 -0.72
CA LYS A 228 -26.33 5.23 0.39
C LYS A 228 -25.72 4.83 1.73
N ASN A 229 -25.42 3.55 1.91
CA ASN A 229 -24.82 3.07 3.15
C ASN A 229 -23.36 3.53 3.26
N GLY A 230 -22.59 3.49 2.17
CA GLY A 230 -21.22 4.01 2.14
C GLY A 230 -21.12 5.47 2.58
N LEU A 231 -21.89 6.37 1.96
CA LEU A 231 -21.92 7.80 2.33
C LEU A 231 -22.36 8.02 3.78
N THR A 232 -23.38 7.28 4.24
CA THR A 232 -23.87 7.39 5.62
C THR A 232 -22.82 6.95 6.62
N PHE A 233 -22.16 5.81 6.35
CA PHE A 233 -21.14 5.23 7.20
C PHE A 233 -19.90 6.13 7.32
N MET A 234 -19.36 6.61 6.19
CA MET A 234 -18.18 7.48 6.22
C MET A 234 -18.43 8.76 6.99
N LYS A 235 -19.60 9.38 6.78
CA LYS A 235 -20.00 10.59 7.51
C LYS A 235 -20.17 10.35 9.01
N GLN A 236 -20.79 9.24 9.42
CA GLN A 236 -21.05 8.96 10.83
C GLN A 236 -19.78 8.58 11.59
N THR A 237 -18.80 7.99 10.92
CA THR A 237 -17.59 7.46 11.55
C THR A 237 -16.38 8.36 11.42
N GLU A 238 -16.46 9.48 10.69
CA GLU A 238 -15.33 10.38 10.39
C GLU A 238 -14.48 10.72 11.62
N ASN A 239 -15.11 11.09 12.74
CA ASN A 239 -14.40 11.46 13.97
C ASN A 239 -13.57 10.33 14.59
N ASN A 240 -13.80 9.08 14.18
CA ASN A 240 -13.10 7.92 14.69
C ASN A 240 -11.78 7.65 13.93
N TRP A 241 -11.69 8.06 12.66
CA TRP A 241 -10.59 7.68 11.78
C TRP A 241 -9.88 8.85 11.08
N LYS A 242 -10.43 10.08 11.11
CA LYS A 242 -9.83 11.26 10.44
C LYS A 242 -8.42 11.64 10.91
N ASP A 243 -8.08 11.23 12.13
CA ASP A 243 -6.78 11.45 12.79
C ASP A 243 -5.84 10.23 12.66
N CYS A 244 -6.23 9.19 11.91
CA CYS A 244 -5.38 8.06 11.60
C CYS A 244 -4.43 8.42 10.46
N ASP A 245 -3.23 8.91 10.81
CA ASP A 245 -2.29 9.57 9.91
C ASP A 245 -2.13 8.90 8.54
N MET A 246 -1.90 7.58 8.51
CA MET A 246 -1.56 6.87 7.27
C MET A 246 -2.78 6.43 6.43
N LEU A 247 -3.99 6.36 6.99
CA LEU A 247 -5.17 5.85 6.27
C LEU A 247 -6.32 6.85 6.17
N ALA A 248 -6.25 7.97 6.89
CA ALA A 248 -7.29 9.00 6.82
C ALA A 248 -7.45 9.52 5.39
N CYS A 249 -6.35 9.80 4.68
CA CYS A 249 -6.38 10.21 3.28
C CYS A 249 -7.09 9.18 2.40
N HIS A 250 -6.73 7.91 2.54
CA HIS A 250 -7.33 6.81 1.77
C HIS A 250 -8.82 6.59 2.09
N ASN A 251 -9.24 6.78 3.35
CA ASN A 251 -10.64 6.74 3.71
C ASN A 251 -11.43 7.93 3.10
N TYR A 252 -10.85 9.13 3.07
CA TYR A 252 -11.44 10.25 2.34
C TYR A 252 -11.49 9.99 0.83
N TRP A 253 -10.49 9.30 0.26
CA TRP A 253 -10.50 8.85 -1.13
C TRP A 253 -11.71 7.97 -1.44
N HIS A 254 -11.96 6.93 -0.63
CA HIS A 254 -13.17 6.10 -0.74
C HIS A 254 -14.46 6.91 -0.63
N TRP A 255 -14.51 7.84 0.32
CA TRP A 255 -15.67 8.71 0.49
C TRP A 255 -15.92 9.55 -0.77
N ALA A 256 -14.87 10.14 -1.35
CA ALA A 256 -14.98 10.92 -2.57
C ALA A 256 -15.41 10.06 -3.77
N LEU A 257 -15.00 8.79 -3.86
CA LEU A 257 -15.45 7.88 -4.90
C LEU A 257 -16.97 7.67 -4.91
N TYR A 258 -17.62 7.61 -3.74
CA TYR A 258 -19.08 7.51 -3.69
C TYR A 258 -19.78 8.72 -4.32
N PHE A 259 -19.18 9.91 -4.21
CA PHE A 259 -19.72 11.11 -4.85
C PHE A 259 -19.48 11.09 -6.36
N ILE A 260 -18.33 10.57 -6.83
CA ILE A 260 -18.09 10.36 -8.27
C ILE A 260 -19.13 9.40 -8.86
N GLU A 261 -19.34 8.23 -8.25
CA GLU A 261 -20.32 7.23 -8.75
C GLU A 261 -21.76 7.78 -8.71
N LYS A 262 -22.07 8.67 -7.76
CA LYS A 262 -23.36 9.37 -7.68
C LYS A 262 -23.52 10.46 -8.75
N GLY A 263 -22.44 10.90 -9.41
CA GLY A 263 -22.41 12.05 -10.32
C GLY A 263 -22.37 13.41 -9.61
N ASP A 264 -22.03 13.42 -8.32
CA ASP A 264 -21.97 14.62 -7.47
C ASP A 264 -20.52 15.13 -7.40
N TYR A 265 -19.99 15.54 -8.56
CA TYR A 265 -18.56 15.80 -8.73
C TYR A 265 -18.03 16.98 -7.91
N GLU A 266 -18.85 17.98 -7.63
CA GLU A 266 -18.47 19.13 -6.78
C GLU A 266 -18.22 18.68 -5.33
N ALA A 267 -19.02 17.75 -4.80
CA ALA A 267 -18.79 17.18 -3.47
C ALA A 267 -17.50 16.33 -3.44
N ALA A 268 -17.23 15.57 -4.50
CA ALA A 268 -15.99 14.83 -4.64
C ALA A 268 -14.76 15.76 -4.67
N LEU A 269 -14.83 16.85 -5.44
CA LEU A 269 -13.79 17.87 -5.50
C LEU A 269 -13.58 18.58 -4.15
N THR A 270 -14.66 18.86 -3.43
CA THR A 270 -14.58 19.46 -2.09
C THR A 270 -13.79 18.56 -1.14
N ILE A 271 -14.08 17.25 -1.10
CA ILE A 271 -13.29 16.30 -0.28
C ILE A 271 -11.83 16.25 -0.75
N TYR A 272 -11.61 16.27 -2.06
CA TYR A 272 -10.27 16.26 -2.60
C TYR A 272 -9.46 17.47 -2.11
N ASP A 273 -10.00 18.68 -2.25
CA ASP A 273 -9.33 19.93 -1.90
C ASP A 273 -9.15 20.10 -0.38
N ASP A 274 -10.15 19.68 0.42
CA ASP A 274 -10.13 19.90 1.87
C ASP A 274 -9.31 18.83 2.63
N HIS A 275 -9.27 17.60 2.12
CA HIS A 275 -8.74 16.46 2.87
C HIS A 275 -7.65 15.67 2.15
N ILE A 276 -7.78 15.39 0.85
CA ILE A 276 -6.87 14.48 0.13
C ILE A 276 -5.59 15.21 -0.29
N ALA A 277 -5.70 16.34 -0.98
CA ALA A 277 -4.55 17.10 -1.47
C ALA A 277 -3.67 17.66 -0.32
N PRO A 278 -4.23 18.31 0.72
CA PRO A 278 -3.40 18.84 1.81
C PRO A 278 -2.61 17.77 2.56
N ARG A 279 -3.19 16.56 2.73
CA ARG A 279 -2.51 15.43 3.39
C ARG A 279 -1.33 14.94 2.56
N CYS A 280 -1.53 14.76 1.26
CA CYS A 280 -0.47 14.37 0.34
C CYS A 280 0.69 15.37 0.31
N MET A 281 0.39 16.67 0.26
CA MET A 281 1.43 17.71 0.29
C MET A 281 2.19 17.76 1.61
N SER A 282 1.55 17.38 2.72
CA SER A 282 2.20 17.34 4.04
C SER A 282 3.01 16.06 4.27
N SER A 283 2.51 14.91 3.83
CA SER A 283 3.11 13.61 4.13
C SER A 283 4.14 13.19 3.07
N GLY A 284 3.85 13.48 1.79
CA GLY A 284 4.58 12.96 0.64
C GLY A 284 4.61 11.43 0.55
N THR A 285 3.75 10.71 1.28
CA THR A 285 3.74 9.24 1.25
C THR A 285 3.24 8.72 -0.09
N MET A 286 3.74 7.57 -0.52
CA MET A 286 3.37 7.02 -1.81
C MET A 286 1.88 6.66 -1.89
N LEU A 287 1.25 6.23 -0.78
CA LEU A 287 -0.19 5.97 -0.71
C LEU A 287 -1.02 7.24 -0.98
N ASP A 288 -0.66 8.36 -0.37
CA ASP A 288 -1.36 9.63 -0.60
C ASP A 288 -1.14 10.12 -2.04
N VAL A 289 0.05 9.89 -2.61
CA VAL A 289 0.37 10.23 -4.00
C VAL A 289 -0.52 9.44 -4.98
N VAL A 290 -0.60 8.11 -4.82
CA VAL A 290 -1.42 7.28 -5.72
C VAL A 290 -2.90 7.63 -5.60
N ASP A 291 -3.40 7.92 -4.39
CA ASP A 291 -4.79 8.35 -4.17
C ASP A 291 -5.09 9.69 -4.87
N ASN A 292 -4.17 10.65 -4.80
CA ASN A 292 -4.30 11.95 -5.49
C ASN A 292 -4.35 11.78 -7.01
N CYS A 293 -3.39 11.04 -7.57
CA CYS A 293 -3.36 10.77 -9.01
C CYS A 293 -4.64 10.04 -9.46
N SER A 294 -5.06 9.04 -8.69
CA SER A 294 -6.24 8.23 -8.93
C SER A 294 -7.53 9.06 -8.94
N MET A 295 -7.68 10.01 -8.02
CA MET A 295 -8.84 10.93 -7.96
C MET A 295 -8.89 11.90 -9.13
N LEU A 296 -7.80 12.62 -9.36
CA LEU A 296 -7.75 13.62 -10.43
C LEU A 296 -7.99 12.97 -11.79
N TYR A 297 -7.40 11.81 -12.02
CA TYR A 297 -7.57 11.08 -13.28
C TYR A 297 -9.03 10.63 -13.48
N ARG A 298 -9.69 10.08 -12.44
CA ARG A 298 -11.12 9.68 -12.52
C ARG A 298 -12.03 10.87 -12.79
N LEU A 299 -11.86 11.98 -12.07
CA LEU A 299 -12.63 13.20 -12.29
C LEU A 299 -12.43 13.75 -13.72
N GLN A 300 -11.20 13.70 -14.24
CA GLN A 300 -10.91 14.11 -15.61
C GLN A 300 -11.60 13.20 -16.65
N LEU A 301 -11.66 11.88 -16.41
CA LEU A 301 -12.39 10.95 -17.28
C LEU A 301 -13.91 11.21 -17.29
N GLU A 302 -14.47 11.67 -16.17
CA GLU A 302 -15.86 12.12 -16.05
C GLU A 302 -16.10 13.52 -16.68
N GLY A 303 -15.08 14.13 -17.30
CA GLY A 303 -15.17 15.44 -17.94
C GLY A 303 -15.13 16.62 -16.96
N VAL A 304 -14.79 16.40 -15.69
CA VAL A 304 -14.67 17.45 -14.67
C VAL A 304 -13.44 18.30 -14.94
N LYS A 305 -13.59 19.62 -14.84
CA LYS A 305 -12.48 20.56 -15.00
C LYS A 305 -11.63 20.61 -13.73
N ILE A 306 -10.52 19.91 -13.75
CA ILE A 306 -9.59 19.81 -12.62
C ILE A 306 -8.67 21.03 -12.42
N GLY A 307 -8.58 21.93 -13.41
CA GLY A 307 -7.76 23.14 -13.34
C GLY A 307 -6.26 22.83 -13.16
N ASP A 308 -5.59 23.57 -12.27
CA ASP A 308 -4.14 23.50 -12.07
C ASP A 308 -3.69 22.44 -11.04
N ARG A 309 -4.61 21.60 -10.55
CA ARG A 309 -4.34 20.63 -9.46
C ARG A 309 -3.19 19.66 -9.75
N TRP A 310 -2.98 19.30 -11.02
CA TRP A 310 -1.84 18.47 -11.42
C TRP A 310 -0.48 19.13 -11.17
N ASN A 311 -0.39 20.47 -11.18
CA ASN A 311 0.86 21.19 -11.02
C ASN A 311 1.51 20.96 -9.65
N GLU A 312 0.69 20.77 -8.61
CA GLU A 312 1.15 20.46 -7.26
C GLU A 312 1.60 18.99 -7.17
N VAL A 313 0.77 18.07 -7.68
CA VAL A 313 1.05 16.62 -7.65
C VAL A 313 2.34 16.29 -8.38
N ILE A 314 2.60 16.88 -9.56
CA ILE A 314 3.82 16.60 -10.33
C ILE A 314 5.09 17.07 -9.60
N GLN A 315 5.02 18.07 -8.71
CA GLN A 315 6.19 18.44 -7.91
C GLN A 315 6.62 17.33 -6.95
N LEU A 316 5.66 16.55 -6.45
CA LEU A 316 5.92 15.41 -5.58
C LEU A 316 6.42 14.20 -6.39
N THR A 317 5.78 13.91 -7.52
CA THR A 317 6.02 12.65 -8.26
C THR A 317 7.25 12.68 -9.16
N LYS A 318 7.66 13.85 -9.68
CA LYS A 318 8.76 13.92 -10.68
C LYS A 318 10.09 13.36 -10.19
N LYS A 319 10.34 13.38 -8.87
CA LYS A 319 11.57 12.80 -8.29
C LYS A 319 11.57 11.27 -8.27
N HIS A 320 10.38 10.66 -8.41
CA HIS A 320 10.14 9.22 -8.41
C HIS A 320 10.06 8.62 -9.82
N SER A 321 10.32 9.42 -10.86
CA SER A 321 10.25 8.98 -12.27
C SER A 321 11.15 7.79 -12.60
N LYS A 322 12.18 7.55 -11.78
CA LYS A 322 13.18 6.49 -11.99
C LYS A 322 13.06 5.34 -11.02
N ASP A 323 12.05 5.34 -10.13
CA ASP A 323 12.00 4.45 -8.98
C ASP A 323 11.67 3.01 -9.36
N HIS A 324 10.63 2.80 -10.18
CA HIS A 324 10.24 1.50 -10.71
C HIS A 324 10.17 0.38 -9.65
N ILE A 325 9.72 0.73 -8.45
CA ILE A 325 9.61 -0.19 -7.30
C ILE A 325 8.36 -1.06 -7.44
N LEU A 326 7.24 -0.46 -7.87
CA LEU A 326 5.96 -1.11 -8.15
C LEU A 326 5.34 -0.48 -9.40
N PHE A 327 4.80 -1.28 -10.32
CA PHE A 327 4.11 -0.70 -11.48
C PHE A 327 2.84 0.05 -11.13
N PHE A 328 2.19 -0.33 -10.03
CA PHE A 328 1.09 0.45 -9.48
C PHE A 328 1.52 1.90 -9.27
N ASN A 329 2.68 2.15 -8.66
CA ASN A 329 3.19 3.50 -8.41
C ASN A 329 3.59 4.19 -9.73
N ASP A 330 4.31 3.49 -10.60
CA ASP A 330 4.74 4.05 -11.90
C ASP A 330 3.56 4.54 -12.74
N VAL A 331 2.45 3.80 -12.76
CA VAL A 331 1.23 4.17 -13.48
C VAL A 331 0.63 5.47 -12.93
N HIS A 332 0.56 5.61 -11.60
CA HIS A 332 0.03 6.82 -10.98
C HIS A 332 0.99 8.02 -11.13
N ILE A 333 2.30 7.80 -11.07
CA ILE A 333 3.30 8.82 -11.37
C ILE A 333 3.19 9.28 -12.83
N LEU A 334 2.98 8.36 -13.76
CA LEU A 334 2.75 8.68 -15.17
C LEU A 334 1.45 9.47 -15.38
N MET A 335 0.37 9.13 -14.66
CA MET A 335 -0.87 9.91 -14.72
C MET A 335 -0.64 11.38 -14.36
N SER A 336 0.20 11.67 -13.35
CA SER A 336 0.46 13.05 -12.97
C SER A 336 1.34 13.80 -13.96
N SER A 337 2.33 13.16 -14.59
CA SER A 337 3.13 13.81 -15.63
C SER A 337 2.32 14.07 -16.91
N LEU A 338 1.43 13.15 -17.29
CA LEU A 338 0.48 13.35 -18.40
C LEU A 338 -0.52 14.46 -18.10
N GLY A 339 -1.11 14.43 -16.89
CA GLY A 339 -2.05 15.44 -16.42
C GLY A 339 -1.45 16.85 -16.38
N ALA A 340 -0.20 16.97 -15.91
CA ALA A 340 0.56 18.23 -15.88
C ALA A 340 1.19 18.61 -17.23
N LYS A 341 1.06 17.77 -18.27
CA LYS A 341 1.72 17.93 -19.57
C LYS A 341 3.26 18.05 -19.48
N ASP A 342 3.86 17.38 -18.49
CA ASP A 342 5.31 17.28 -18.32
C ASP A 342 5.88 16.12 -19.16
N HIS A 343 6.11 16.41 -20.45
CA HIS A 343 6.69 15.44 -21.37
C HIS A 343 8.09 14.96 -20.96
N LYS A 344 8.85 15.76 -20.21
CA LYS A 344 10.19 15.37 -19.77
C LYS A 344 10.11 14.22 -18.77
N THR A 345 9.26 14.36 -17.74
CA THR A 345 9.06 13.31 -16.74
C THR A 345 8.43 12.07 -17.34
N THR A 346 7.44 12.22 -18.24
CA THR A 346 6.84 11.09 -18.97
C THR A 346 7.89 10.29 -19.76
N ASN A 347 8.75 10.97 -20.52
CA ASN A 347 9.78 10.29 -21.31
C ASN A 347 10.85 9.66 -20.42
N GLU A 348 11.23 10.31 -19.33
CA GLU A 348 12.20 9.78 -18.37
C GLU A 348 11.71 8.47 -17.79
N LEU A 349 10.47 8.44 -17.27
CA LEU A 349 9.86 7.24 -16.68
C LEU A 349 9.81 6.07 -17.66
N LEU A 350 9.32 6.29 -18.88
CA LEU A 350 9.25 5.24 -19.89
C LEU A 350 10.62 4.72 -20.30
N THR A 351 11.60 5.62 -20.46
CA THR A 351 12.96 5.26 -20.88
C THR A 351 13.66 4.44 -19.81
N THR A 352 13.65 4.90 -18.56
CA THR A 352 14.32 4.19 -17.46
C THR A 352 13.64 2.86 -17.15
N LEU A 353 12.30 2.78 -17.24
CA LEU A 353 11.59 1.51 -17.13
C LEU A 353 12.02 0.53 -18.21
N GLN A 354 12.11 0.99 -19.46
CA GLN A 354 12.52 0.15 -20.59
C GLN A 354 13.98 -0.30 -20.49
N GLU A 355 14.87 0.53 -19.97
CA GLU A 355 16.28 0.21 -19.74
C GLU A 355 16.42 -0.85 -18.63
N LEU A 356 15.76 -0.66 -17.49
CA LEU A 356 15.80 -1.60 -16.37
C LEU A 356 15.16 -2.94 -16.70
N ALA A 357 14.07 -2.95 -17.47
CA ALA A 357 13.42 -4.17 -17.93
C ALA A 357 14.30 -5.05 -18.83
N LYS A 358 15.37 -4.49 -19.42
CA LYS A 358 16.35 -5.25 -20.22
C LYS A 358 17.48 -5.82 -19.37
N ALA A 359 17.69 -5.31 -18.16
CA ALA A 359 18.75 -5.78 -17.29
C ALA A 359 18.43 -7.21 -16.81
N PRO A 360 19.38 -8.15 -16.86
CA PRO A 360 19.18 -9.46 -16.29
C PRO A 360 19.04 -9.34 -14.77
N GLY A 361 18.05 -10.03 -14.19
CA GLY A 361 17.80 -9.99 -12.75
C GLY A 361 16.65 -10.90 -12.34
N GLU A 362 16.45 -11.01 -11.02
CA GLU A 362 15.33 -11.75 -10.40
C GLU A 362 14.25 -10.81 -9.85
N ASP A 363 14.31 -9.52 -10.20
CA ASP A 363 13.30 -8.54 -9.78
C ASP A 363 11.94 -8.90 -10.37
N HIS A 364 10.92 -9.01 -9.51
CA HIS A 364 9.60 -9.47 -9.89
C HIS A 364 8.89 -8.48 -10.80
N GLU A 365 8.86 -7.20 -10.43
CA GLU A 365 8.18 -6.15 -11.18
C GLU A 365 8.88 -5.97 -12.53
N LEU A 366 10.20 -5.79 -12.55
CA LEU A 366 10.94 -5.63 -13.81
C LEU A 366 10.80 -6.84 -14.74
N GLY A 367 10.64 -8.06 -14.21
CA GLY A 367 10.32 -9.26 -14.98
C GLY A 367 8.94 -9.21 -15.66
N LEU A 368 7.97 -8.50 -15.07
CA LEU A 368 6.63 -8.28 -15.63
C LEU A 368 6.59 -7.09 -16.62
N ALA A 369 7.57 -6.19 -16.60
CA ALA A 369 7.54 -4.95 -17.40
C ALA A 369 7.26 -5.17 -18.89
N PRO A 370 7.96 -6.08 -19.61
CA PRO A 370 7.75 -6.25 -21.05
C PRO A 370 6.34 -6.75 -21.42
N LYS A 371 5.68 -7.45 -20.50
CA LYS A 371 4.40 -8.12 -20.75
C LYS A 371 3.20 -7.36 -20.19
N LEU A 372 3.41 -6.52 -19.18
CA LEU A 372 2.35 -5.85 -18.44
C LEU A 372 2.64 -4.36 -18.23
N GLY A 373 3.74 -4.01 -17.56
CA GLY A 373 4.05 -2.64 -17.17
C GLY A 373 4.23 -1.68 -18.35
N LEU A 374 5.10 -2.02 -19.31
CA LEU A 374 5.38 -1.17 -20.48
C LEU A 374 4.15 -1.01 -21.40
N PRO A 375 3.40 -2.07 -21.78
CA PRO A 375 2.17 -1.90 -22.55
C PRO A 375 1.14 -1.02 -21.85
N LEU A 376 0.99 -1.14 -20.52
CA LEU A 376 0.06 -0.31 -19.74
C LEU A 376 0.47 1.17 -19.74
N CYS A 377 1.73 1.47 -19.45
CA CYS A 377 2.24 2.84 -19.47
C CYS A 377 2.14 3.46 -20.88
N GLN A 378 2.50 2.71 -21.93
CA GLN A 378 2.36 3.16 -23.30
C GLN A 378 0.91 3.44 -23.66
N ALA A 379 -0.03 2.60 -23.24
CA ALA A 379 -1.46 2.80 -23.50
C ALA A 379 -1.99 4.12 -22.92
N LEU A 380 -1.52 4.51 -21.74
CA LEU A 380 -1.88 5.79 -21.10
C LEU A 380 -1.33 6.99 -21.89
N VAL A 381 -0.11 6.89 -22.41
CA VAL A 381 0.47 7.93 -23.27
C VAL A 381 -0.29 8.05 -24.59
N GLU A 382 -0.59 6.92 -25.24
CA GLU A 382 -1.37 6.92 -26.48
C GLU A 382 -2.78 7.49 -26.26
N PHE A 383 -3.39 7.20 -25.12
CA PHE A 383 -4.68 7.77 -24.76
C PHE A 383 -4.61 9.29 -24.56
N ASP A 384 -3.59 9.79 -23.85
CA ASP A 384 -3.41 11.24 -23.66
C ASP A 384 -3.15 11.97 -24.99
N ASN A 385 -2.54 11.29 -25.97
CA ASN A 385 -2.34 11.78 -27.33
C ASN A 385 -3.60 11.67 -28.22
N GLY A 386 -4.69 11.05 -27.75
CA GLY A 386 -5.91 10.83 -28.52
C GLY A 386 -5.85 9.63 -29.48
N ASN A 387 -4.83 8.78 -29.38
CA ASN A 387 -4.62 7.60 -30.24
C ASN A 387 -5.37 6.38 -29.69
N TYR A 388 -6.69 6.47 -29.63
CA TYR A 388 -7.56 5.49 -28.95
C TYR A 388 -7.47 4.06 -29.50
N ASP A 389 -7.31 3.89 -30.81
CA ASP A 389 -7.12 2.56 -31.41
C ASP A 389 -5.86 1.88 -30.88
N LYS A 390 -4.76 2.65 -30.77
CA LYS A 390 -3.48 2.15 -30.26
C LYS A 390 -3.56 1.83 -28.77
N THR A 391 -4.26 2.66 -27.99
CA THR A 391 -4.56 2.37 -26.58
C THR A 391 -5.20 0.99 -26.43
N VAL A 392 -6.21 0.66 -27.25
CA VAL A 392 -6.89 -0.63 -27.16
C VAL A 392 -6.04 -1.79 -27.65
N GLU A 393 -5.26 -1.62 -28.71
CA GLU A 393 -4.28 -2.63 -29.13
C GLU A 393 -3.32 -3.02 -28.00
N LEU A 394 -2.88 -2.03 -27.21
CA LEU A 394 -1.95 -2.24 -26.09
C LEU A 394 -2.62 -2.86 -24.87
N LEU A 395 -3.85 -2.42 -24.53
CA LEU A 395 -4.57 -2.90 -23.34
C LEU A 395 -5.23 -4.26 -23.53
N HIS A 396 -5.74 -4.56 -24.74
CA HIS A 396 -6.54 -5.75 -24.98
C HIS A 396 -5.81 -7.05 -24.56
N PRO A 397 -4.53 -7.28 -24.89
CA PRO A 397 -3.80 -8.49 -24.48
C PRO A 397 -3.60 -8.62 -22.95
N ILE A 398 -3.58 -7.50 -22.22
CA ILE A 398 -3.24 -7.47 -20.78
C ILE A 398 -4.43 -7.29 -19.86
N ARG A 399 -5.66 -7.11 -20.38
CA ARG A 399 -6.88 -6.77 -19.61
C ARG A 399 -7.18 -7.68 -18.40
N TYR A 400 -6.86 -8.96 -18.48
CA TYR A 400 -7.06 -9.92 -17.37
C TYR A 400 -5.84 -10.05 -16.45
N GLN A 401 -4.72 -9.43 -16.81
CA GLN A 401 -3.46 -9.45 -16.07
C GLN A 401 -3.28 -8.18 -15.22
N LEU A 402 -4.13 -7.16 -15.38
CA LEU A 402 -4.04 -5.89 -14.65
C LEU A 402 -4.09 -6.04 -13.12
N LEU A 403 -4.66 -7.14 -12.60
CA LEU A 403 -4.61 -7.41 -11.15
C LEU A 403 -3.20 -7.69 -10.63
N GLN A 404 -2.27 -8.12 -11.50
CA GLN A 404 -0.90 -8.47 -11.11
C GLN A 404 -0.02 -7.25 -10.82
N ILE A 405 -0.50 -6.03 -11.09
CA ILE A 405 0.25 -4.80 -10.73
C ILE A 405 0.09 -4.44 -9.24
N GLY A 406 -0.81 -5.12 -8.52
CA GLY A 406 -1.13 -4.80 -7.12
C GLY A 406 -2.23 -3.75 -6.95
N GLY A 407 -2.43 -3.37 -5.70
CA GLY A 407 -3.51 -2.48 -5.28
C GLY A 407 -4.83 -3.22 -5.02
N SER A 408 -5.80 -2.51 -4.44
CA SER A 408 -7.11 -3.08 -4.13
C SER A 408 -7.99 -3.19 -5.38
N ASN A 409 -9.04 -4.01 -5.30
CA ASN A 409 -10.02 -4.12 -6.39
C ASN A 409 -10.58 -2.75 -6.82
N ALA A 410 -10.79 -1.82 -5.88
CA ALA A 410 -11.28 -0.46 -6.13
C ALA A 410 -10.27 0.41 -6.90
N GLN A 411 -9.00 0.33 -6.52
CA GLN A 411 -7.93 1.09 -7.15
C GLN A 411 -7.71 0.61 -8.59
N VAL A 412 -7.63 -0.72 -8.78
CA VAL A 412 -7.49 -1.34 -10.10
C VAL A 412 -8.80 -1.26 -10.89
N LYS A 413 -9.98 -1.12 -10.26
CA LYS A 413 -11.26 -0.89 -10.95
C LYS A 413 -11.17 0.35 -11.84
N GLY A 414 -10.52 1.45 -11.43
CA GLY A 414 -10.34 2.61 -12.31
C GLY A 414 -9.55 2.31 -13.58
N LEU A 415 -8.45 1.55 -13.46
CA LEU A 415 -7.63 1.10 -14.59
C LEU A 415 -8.36 0.06 -15.47
N LYS A 416 -9.14 -0.81 -14.86
CA LYS A 416 -10.02 -1.75 -15.55
C LYS A 416 -11.15 -1.02 -16.26
N VAL A 417 -11.80 -0.06 -15.62
CA VAL A 417 -12.87 0.76 -16.20
C VAL A 417 -12.31 1.58 -17.36
N PHE A 418 -11.10 2.12 -17.25
CA PHE A 418 -10.37 2.68 -18.38
C PHE A 418 -10.20 1.65 -19.52
N SER A 419 -9.73 0.43 -19.23
CA SER A 419 -9.59 -0.63 -20.24
C SER A 419 -10.93 -1.12 -20.83
N PHE A 420 -11.98 -1.26 -20.00
CA PHE A 420 -13.28 -1.82 -20.35
C PHE A 420 -14.18 -0.80 -21.03
N LEU A 421 -14.25 0.45 -20.56
CA LEU A 421 -14.96 1.53 -21.25
C LEU A 421 -14.37 1.71 -22.65
N PHE A 422 -13.05 1.67 -22.80
CA PHE A 422 -12.42 1.74 -24.12
C PHE A 422 -12.78 0.56 -25.03
N LEU A 423 -12.74 -0.67 -24.50
CA LEU A 423 -13.15 -1.87 -25.23
C LEU A 423 -14.65 -1.88 -25.57
N PHE A 424 -15.49 -1.26 -24.74
CA PHE A 424 -16.94 -1.19 -24.95
C PHE A 424 -17.32 -0.10 -25.95
N PHE A 425 -16.73 1.11 -25.84
CA PHE A 425 -16.93 2.20 -26.79
C PHE A 425 -16.50 1.82 -28.21
N LEU A 426 -15.37 1.12 -28.39
CA LEU A 426 -14.95 0.65 -29.72
C LEU A 426 -15.81 -0.49 -30.26
N ASN A 427 -16.32 -1.41 -29.42
CA ASN A 427 -17.29 -2.41 -29.89
C ASN A 427 -18.62 -1.76 -30.32
N CYS A 428 -19.08 -0.72 -29.64
CA CYS A 428 -20.26 0.03 -30.09
C CYS A 428 -20.01 0.77 -31.42
N ILE A 429 -18.79 1.27 -31.66
CA ILE A 429 -18.39 1.90 -32.92
C ILE A 429 -18.21 0.85 -34.04
N TRP A 430 -17.76 -0.37 -33.72
CA TRP A 430 -17.61 -1.47 -34.69
C TRP A 430 -18.93 -2.19 -35.03
N VAL A 431 -19.92 -2.18 -34.13
CA VAL A 431 -21.21 -2.88 -34.31
C VAL A 431 -22.33 -1.98 -34.86
N GLY A 432 -22.08 -0.68 -35.07
CA GLY A 432 -23.05 0.19 -35.75
C GLY A 432 -24.40 0.29 -35.02
N LEU A 433 -24.39 0.31 -33.68
CA LEU A 433 -25.59 0.59 -32.89
C LEU A 433 -25.64 2.09 -32.57
N VAL A 434 -26.19 2.83 -33.52
CA VAL A 434 -26.87 4.10 -33.29
C VAL A 434 -28.14 3.81 -32.51
N CYS A 435 -28.32 4.48 -31.37
CA CYS A 435 -29.60 5.00 -30.88
C CYS A 435 -29.32 6.22 -30.01
#